data_AF-A0A562I8B7-F1
#
_entry.id   AF-A0A562I8B7-F1
#
_cell.length_a   1.000
_cell.length_b   1.000
_cell.length_c   1.000
_cell.angle_alpha   90.00
_cell.angle_beta   90.00
_cell.angle_gamma   90.00
#
_symmetry.space_group_name_H-M   'P 1'
#
loop_
_entity.id
_entity.type
_entity.pdbx_description
1 polymer ?
#
loop_
_entity_poly.entity_id
_entity_poly.type
_entity_poly.pdbx_seq_one_letter_code
_entity_poly.pdbx_strand_id
1 'polypeptide(L)'
;MLECSRRLGVARGTVQARLDKLVDRGVIAGFGPDVSPAAIGFGVTSFVTLEISQRHGHDQVTRHLAAIPEVLEAHTITGSSDLLCRIVARSNTDLQRVIDQIVSYEGIRRASTIIALAEQIPYRVLPLARSAATG
;
A
#
# COMPACT_ATOMS: atom_id res chain seq x y z
N MET A 1 15.05 -22.11 -6.75
CA MET A 1 16.29 -22.45 -6.01
C MET A 1 17.39 -23.03 -6.88
N LEU A 2 17.13 -24.04 -7.71
CA LEU A 2 18.17 -24.65 -8.56
C LEU A 2 18.83 -23.64 -9.51
N GLU A 3 18.03 -22.80 -10.18
CA GLU A 3 18.55 -21.78 -11.09
C GLU A 3 19.38 -20.70 -10.36
N CYS A 4 18.96 -20.28 -9.16
CA CYS A 4 19.74 -19.35 -8.34
C CYS A 4 21.07 -19.97 -7.91
N SER A 5 21.08 -21.24 -7.51
CA SER A 5 22.30 -21.98 -7.16
C SER A 5 23.28 -22.02 -8.33
N ARG A 6 22.79 -22.36 -9.52
CA ARG A 6 23.58 -22.38 -10.76
C ARG A 6 24.17 -21.01 -11.10
N ARG A 7 23.36 -19.94 -11.02
CA ARG A 7 23.79 -18.57 -11.35
C ARG A 7 24.75 -17.97 -10.33
N LEU A 8 24.65 -18.37 -9.06
CA LEU A 8 25.44 -17.80 -7.95
C LEU A 8 26.65 -18.67 -7.55
N GLY A 9 26.81 -19.87 -8.12
CA GLY A 9 27.92 -20.76 -7.81
C GLY A 9 27.93 -21.31 -6.38
N VAL A 10 26.76 -21.42 -5.74
CA VAL A 10 26.62 -21.91 -4.36
C VAL A 10 25.65 -23.08 -4.28
N ALA A 11 25.77 -23.92 -3.24
CA ALA A 11 24.85 -25.04 -3.03
C ALA A 11 23.39 -24.58 -2.87
N ARG A 12 22.43 -25.42 -3.29
CA ARG A 12 20.99 -25.17 -3.14
C ARG A 12 20.61 -24.83 -1.69
N GLY A 13 21.18 -25.55 -0.72
CA GLY A 13 20.96 -25.29 0.72
C GLY A 13 21.42 -23.90 1.15
N THR A 14 22.51 -23.39 0.58
CA THR A 14 23.01 -22.03 0.84
C THR A 14 22.05 -20.97 0.33
N VAL A 15 21.44 -21.18 -0.86
CA VAL A 15 20.41 -20.28 -1.39
C VAL A 15 19.18 -20.27 -0.49
N GLN A 16 18.72 -21.45 -0.05
CA GLN A 16 17.57 -21.58 0.85
C GLN A 16 17.80 -20.87 2.17
N ALA A 17 18.90 -21.18 2.85
CA ALA A 17 19.21 -20.55 4.14
C ALA A 17 19.35 -19.02 4.04
N ARG A 18 19.82 -18.48 2.91
CA ARG A 18 19.86 -17.02 2.68
C ARG A 18 18.48 -16.44 2.42
N LEU A 19 17.63 -17.12 1.65
CA LEU A 19 16.28 -16.67 1.39
C LEU A 19 15.45 -16.64 2.68
N ASP A 20 15.52 -17.71 3.47
CA ASP A 20 14.84 -17.81 4.75
C ASP A 20 15.27 -16.66 5.68
N LYS A 21 16.58 -16.39 5.77
CA LYS A 21 17.10 -15.22 6.53
C LYS A 21 16.58 -13.87 6.03
N LEU A 22 16.35 -13.71 4.72
CA LEU A 22 15.79 -12.46 4.18
C LEU A 22 14.31 -12.31 4.53
N VAL A 23 13.56 -13.41 4.56
CA VAL A 23 12.16 -13.45 5.01
C VAL A 23 12.09 -13.20 6.51
N ASP A 24 12.88 -13.91 7.32
CA ASP A 24 12.91 -13.78 8.77
C ASP A 24 13.26 -12.35 9.23
N ARG A 25 14.13 -11.67 8.48
CA ARG A 25 14.50 -10.28 8.72
C ARG A 25 13.50 -9.26 8.18
N GLY A 26 12.44 -9.70 7.50
CA GLY A 26 11.44 -8.84 6.86
C GLY A 26 11.94 -8.09 5.62
N VAL A 27 13.12 -8.44 5.08
CA VAL A 27 13.62 -7.83 3.82
C VAL A 27 12.76 -8.27 2.64
N ILE A 28 12.32 -9.54 2.64
CA ILE A 28 11.30 -10.04 1.72
C ILE A 28 9.99 -10.08 2.49
N ALA A 29 9.12 -9.11 2.22
CA ALA A 29 7.82 -9.00 2.88
C ALA A 29 6.76 -10.00 2.34
N GLY A 30 7.01 -10.63 1.20
CA GLY A 30 6.11 -11.61 0.60
C GLY A 30 6.57 -12.13 -0.76
N PHE A 31 5.83 -13.11 -1.29
CA PHE A 31 6.09 -13.77 -2.58
C PHE A 31 4.89 -13.70 -3.54
N GLY A 32 3.86 -12.92 -3.19
CA GLY A 32 2.61 -12.83 -3.94
C GLY A 32 2.77 -12.09 -5.28
N PRO A 33 1.87 -12.33 -6.25
CA PRO A 33 1.89 -11.57 -7.49
C PRO A 33 1.52 -10.11 -7.21
N ASP A 34 2.20 -9.19 -7.89
CA ASP A 34 1.78 -7.79 -7.94
C ASP A 34 0.51 -7.68 -8.78
N VAL A 35 -0.63 -7.36 -8.15
CA VAL A 35 -1.94 -7.25 -8.82
C VAL A 35 -2.21 -5.80 -9.17
N SER A 36 -2.47 -5.53 -10.46
CA SER A 36 -2.88 -4.20 -10.93
C SER A 36 -4.37 -3.96 -10.64
N PRO A 37 -4.74 -2.92 -9.85
CA PRO A 37 -6.14 -2.57 -9.62
C PRO A 37 -6.88 -2.25 -10.93
N ALA A 38 -6.23 -1.54 -11.85
CA ALA A 38 -6.80 -1.20 -13.14
C ALA A 38 -7.12 -2.46 -13.97
N ALA A 39 -6.24 -3.47 -13.97
CA ALA A 39 -6.46 -4.72 -14.69
C ALA A 39 -7.65 -5.55 -14.16
N ILE A 40 -8.04 -5.34 -12.90
CA ILE A 40 -9.22 -5.98 -12.29
C ILE A 40 -10.44 -5.04 -12.21
N GLY A 41 -10.41 -3.95 -12.97
CA GLY A 41 -11.56 -3.05 -13.19
C GLY A 41 -11.67 -1.87 -12.22
N PHE A 42 -10.63 -1.55 -11.45
CA PHE A 42 -10.55 -0.34 -10.62
C PHE A 42 -9.62 0.68 -11.29
N GLY A 43 -10.14 1.36 -12.32
CA GLY A 43 -9.37 2.28 -13.16
C GLY A 43 -9.13 3.66 -12.57
N VAL A 44 -9.82 4.03 -11.49
CA VAL A 44 -9.66 5.32 -10.81
C VAL A 44 -8.76 5.14 -9.60
N THR A 45 -7.70 5.93 -9.50
CA THR A 45 -6.88 6.04 -8.29
C THR A 45 -7.08 7.42 -7.68
N SER A 46 -7.25 7.48 -6.36
CA SER A 46 -7.42 8.73 -5.65
C SER A 46 -6.65 8.72 -4.33
N PHE A 47 -6.27 9.90 -3.89
CA PHE A 47 -5.64 10.15 -2.60
C PHE A 47 -6.60 10.95 -1.73
N VAL A 48 -6.84 10.47 -0.51
CA VAL A 48 -7.73 11.12 0.44
C VAL A 48 -6.94 11.47 1.69
N THR A 49 -6.98 12.74 2.07
CA THR A 49 -6.49 13.18 3.38
C THR A 49 -7.64 13.25 4.36
N LEU A 50 -7.44 12.77 5.59
CA LEU A 50 -8.47 12.69 6.63
C LEU A 50 -8.03 13.45 7.87
N GLU A 51 -8.94 14.25 8.43
CA GLU A 51 -8.84 14.79 9.79
C GLU A 51 -9.69 13.91 10.71
N ILE A 52 -9.09 13.39 11.78
CA ILE A 52 -9.73 12.46 12.71
C ILE A 52 -10.06 13.12 14.04
N SER A 53 -11.09 12.62 14.70
CA SER A 53 -11.48 13.02 16.04
C SER A 53 -10.49 12.46 17.08
N GLN A 54 -9.97 13.34 17.93
CA GLN A 54 -9.14 12.96 19.09
C GLN A 54 -9.88 12.06 20.09
N ARG A 55 -11.23 12.01 20.04
CA ARG A 55 -12.06 11.21 20.96
C ARG A 55 -12.01 9.71 20.67
N HIS A 56 -11.84 9.33 19.40
CA HIS A 56 -11.97 7.94 18.94
C HIS A 56 -10.63 7.21 18.80
N GLY A 57 -9.53 7.98 18.74
CA GLY A 57 -8.18 7.46 18.54
C GLY A 57 -7.94 6.89 17.14
N HIS A 58 -6.68 6.71 16.79
CA HIS A 58 -6.26 6.22 15.48
C HIS A 58 -6.71 4.77 15.22
N ASP A 59 -6.64 3.90 16.23
CA ASP A 59 -6.89 2.45 16.06
C ASP A 59 -8.30 2.11 15.54
N GLN A 60 -9.32 2.87 15.94
CA GLN A 60 -10.69 2.62 15.49
C GLN A 60 -10.88 3.10 14.06
N VAL A 61 -10.32 4.26 13.71
CA VAL A 61 -10.33 4.78 12.33
C VAL A 61 -9.57 3.80 11.42
N THR A 62 -8.40 3.32 11.83
CA THR A 62 -7.62 2.35 11.05
C THR A 62 -8.39 1.06 10.83
N ARG A 63 -9.09 0.54 11.86
CA ARG A 63 -9.95 -0.64 11.70
C ARG A 63 -11.11 -0.42 10.74
N HIS A 64 -11.74 0.75 10.79
CA HIS A 64 -12.80 1.13 9.84
C HIS A 64 -12.26 1.17 8.41
N LEU A 65 -11.15 1.89 8.17
CA LEU A 65 -10.54 2.01 6.85
C LEU A 65 -10.09 0.65 6.30
N ALA A 66 -9.51 -0.21 7.14
CA ALA A 66 -9.08 -1.56 6.77
C ALA A 66 -10.24 -2.49 6.36
N ALA A 67 -11.48 -2.17 6.74
CA ALA A 67 -12.67 -2.92 6.32
C ALA A 67 -13.19 -2.50 4.93
N ILE A 68 -12.61 -1.45 4.31
CA ILE A 68 -12.99 -0.95 2.99
C ILE A 68 -11.94 -1.46 1.98
N PRO A 69 -12.26 -2.46 1.14
CA PRO A 69 -11.28 -3.08 0.23
C PRO A 69 -10.63 -2.10 -0.75
N GLU A 70 -11.34 -1.02 -1.09
CA GLU A 70 -10.87 0.05 -1.95
C GLU A 70 -9.79 0.94 -1.32
N VAL A 71 -9.62 0.89 0.02
CA VAL A 71 -8.51 1.54 0.72
C VAL A 71 -7.29 0.63 0.66
N LEU A 72 -6.34 0.97 -0.21
CA LEU A 72 -5.14 0.15 -0.42
C LEU A 72 -4.06 0.42 0.61
N GLU A 73 -3.90 1.69 0.99
CA GLU A 73 -2.86 2.13 1.94
C GLU A 73 -3.36 3.32 2.75
N ALA A 74 -2.91 3.44 3.99
CA ALA A 74 -3.15 4.58 4.85
C ALA A 74 -1.92 4.87 5.70
N HIS A 75 -1.53 6.14 5.78
CA HIS A 75 -0.35 6.58 6.53
C HIS A 75 -0.72 7.74 7.45
N THR A 76 -0.24 7.71 8.68
CA THR A 76 -0.17 8.92 9.50
C THR A 76 0.83 9.88 8.88
N ILE A 77 0.41 11.11 8.68
CA ILE A 77 1.21 12.17 8.05
C ILE A 77 1.38 13.35 9.00
N THR A 78 2.41 14.14 8.75
CA THR A 78 2.51 15.50 9.33
C THR A 78 1.79 16.49 8.42
N GLY A 79 1.31 17.60 8.98
CA GLY A 79 0.65 18.67 8.22
C GLY A 79 -0.73 19.01 8.76
N SER A 80 -1.62 19.45 7.88
CA SER A 80 -2.99 19.91 8.21
C SER A 80 -4.01 18.78 8.36
N SER A 81 -3.61 17.53 8.15
CA SER A 81 -4.48 16.35 8.22
C SER A 81 -3.72 15.22 8.89
N ASP A 82 -4.45 14.25 9.43
CA ASP A 82 -3.88 13.20 10.28
C ASP A 82 -3.49 11.96 9.46
N LEU A 83 -4.27 11.61 8.43
CA LEU A 83 -4.02 10.46 7.57
C LEU A 83 -3.98 10.83 6.08
N LEU A 84 -3.13 10.15 5.31
CA LEU A 84 -3.17 10.07 3.84
C LEU A 84 -3.51 8.65 3.43
N CYS A 85 -4.58 8.48 2.67
CA CYS A 85 -5.03 7.20 2.14
C CYS A 85 -4.87 7.16 0.63
N ARG A 86 -4.39 6.03 0.09
CA ARG A 86 -4.47 5.69 -1.34
C ARG A 86 -5.67 4.78 -1.54
N ILE A 87 -6.63 5.23 -2.34
CA ILE A 87 -7.86 4.49 -2.62
C ILE A 87 -8.04 4.26 -4.11
N VAL A 88 -8.81 3.24 -4.47
CA VAL A 88 -9.16 2.92 -5.86
C VAL A 88 -10.67 2.78 -6.06
N ALA A 89 -11.15 3.04 -7.26
CA ALA A 89 -12.56 2.90 -7.61
C ALA A 89 -12.73 2.49 -9.07
N ARG A 90 -13.92 1.98 -9.41
CA ARG A 90 -14.27 1.58 -10.78
C ARG A 90 -14.59 2.77 -11.69
N SER A 91 -15.12 3.84 -11.10
CA SER A 91 -15.55 5.08 -11.78
C SER A 91 -15.63 6.24 -10.78
N ASN A 92 -15.90 7.46 -11.25
CA ASN A 92 -16.12 8.61 -10.34
C ASN A 92 -17.35 8.43 -9.45
N THR A 93 -18.41 7.78 -9.94
CA THR A 93 -19.60 7.46 -9.13
C THR A 93 -19.26 6.45 -8.04
N ASP A 94 -18.47 5.44 -8.38
CA ASP A 94 -18.00 4.44 -7.41
C ASP A 94 -17.03 5.07 -6.39
N LEU A 95 -16.21 6.03 -6.81
CA LEU A 95 -15.34 6.80 -5.94
C LEU A 95 -16.15 7.56 -4.88
N GLN A 96 -17.27 8.18 -5.26
CA GLN A 96 -18.15 8.84 -4.29
C GLN A 96 -18.67 7.85 -3.25
N ARG A 97 -19.10 6.65 -3.65
CA ARG A 97 -19.52 5.58 -2.72
C ARG A 97 -18.40 5.21 -1.74
N VAL A 98 -17.17 5.07 -2.22
CA VAL A 98 -16.01 4.77 -1.36
C VAL A 98 -15.74 5.91 -0.37
N ILE A 99 -15.80 7.16 -0.82
CA ILE A 99 -15.64 8.33 0.06
C ILE A 99 -16.74 8.38 1.11
N ASP A 100 -17.99 8.15 0.73
CA ASP A 100 -19.14 8.11 1.66
C ASP A 100 -18.95 7.02 2.72
N GLN A 101 -18.47 5.84 2.31
CA GLN A 101 -18.14 4.75 3.23
C GLN A 101 -17.00 5.13 4.18
N ILE A 102 -15.96 5.82 3.69
CA ILE A 102 -14.87 6.35 4.54
C ILE A 102 -15.44 7.31 5.57
N VAL A 103 -16.14 8.37 5.15
CA VAL A 103 -16.60 9.44 6.06
C VAL A 103 -17.81 9.05 6.92
N SER A 104 -18.42 7.88 6.69
CA SER A 104 -19.53 7.36 7.52
C SER A 104 -19.12 7.08 8.97
N TYR A 105 -17.82 6.91 9.24
CA TYR A 105 -17.33 6.72 10.59
C TYR A 105 -17.21 8.05 11.33
N GLU A 106 -17.89 8.15 12.48
CA GLU A 106 -17.96 9.38 13.29
C GLU A 106 -16.59 9.93 13.75
N GLY A 107 -15.55 9.07 13.75
CA GLY A 107 -14.20 9.50 14.03
C GLY A 107 -13.53 10.28 12.90
N ILE A 108 -14.14 10.41 11.72
CA ILE A 108 -13.63 11.19 10.59
C ILE A 108 -14.40 12.52 10.53
N ARG A 109 -13.68 13.63 10.73
CA ARG A 109 -14.26 14.98 10.78
C ARG A 109 -14.27 15.66 9.43
N ARG A 110 -13.24 15.39 8.63
CA ARG A 110 -13.06 15.98 7.31
C ARG A 110 -12.31 15.02 6.40
N ALA A 111 -12.69 15.02 5.12
CA ALA A 111 -11.96 14.38 4.05
C ALA A 111 -11.68 15.39 2.94
N SER A 112 -10.49 15.30 2.32
CA SER A 112 -10.14 16.05 1.12
C SER A 112 -9.54 15.09 0.09
N THR A 113 -10.16 15.05 -1.09
CA THR A 113 -9.93 14.04 -2.13
C THR A 113 -9.25 14.65 -3.34
N ILE A 114 -8.24 13.98 -3.86
CA ILE A 114 -7.52 14.32 -5.10
C ILE A 114 -7.52 13.08 -6.01
N ILE A 115 -7.89 13.23 -7.27
CA ILE A 115 -7.88 12.12 -8.24
C ILE A 115 -6.54 12.13 -8.98
N ALA A 116 -5.89 10.97 -9.06
CA ALA A 116 -4.70 10.79 -9.89
C ALA A 116 -5.12 10.63 -11.35
N LEU A 117 -4.68 11.55 -12.21
CA LEU A 117 -5.00 11.51 -13.64
C LEU A 117 -4.11 10.52 -14.42
N ALA A 118 -2.88 10.32 -13.95
CA ALA A 118 -1.93 9.38 -14.53
C ALA A 118 -0.89 8.97 -13.48
N GLU A 119 -0.51 7.70 -13.50
CA GLU A 119 0.65 7.21 -12.76
C GLU A 119 1.91 7.45 -13.59
N GLN A 120 2.78 8.36 -13.15
CA GLN A 120 4.04 8.65 -13.84
C GLN A 120 5.15 7.67 -13.45
N ILE A 121 5.17 7.26 -12.18
CA ILE A 121 6.15 6.32 -11.62
C ILE A 121 5.38 5.37 -10.71
N PRO A 122 5.31 4.06 -11.02
CA PRO A 122 4.69 3.09 -10.14
C PRO A 122 5.53 2.86 -8.89
N TYR A 123 4.90 2.32 -7.84
CA TYR A 123 5.63 1.84 -6.67
C TYR A 123 6.69 0.81 -7.10
N ARG A 124 7.97 1.09 -6.79
CA ARG A 124 9.10 0.27 -7.21
C ARG A 124 10.20 0.24 -6.14
N VAL A 125 10.41 -0.92 -5.53
CA VAL A 125 11.44 -1.11 -4.48
C VAL A 125 12.76 -1.68 -5.01
N LEU A 126 12.74 -2.37 -6.14
CA LEU A 126 13.95 -2.98 -6.72
C LEU A 126 15.08 -1.97 -7.02
N PRO A 127 14.82 -0.77 -7.55
CA PRO A 127 15.86 0.23 -7.75
C PRO A 127 16.53 0.66 -6.43
N LEU A 128 15.75 0.83 -5.37
CA LEU A 128 16.25 1.15 -4.03
C LEU A 128 17.11 0.02 -3.47
N ALA A 129 16.62 -1.23 -3.56
CA ALA A 129 17.35 -2.41 -3.12
C ALA A 129 18.71 -2.57 -3.83
N ARG A 130 18.78 -2.26 -5.14
CA ARG A 130 20.04 -2.26 -5.89
C ARG A 130 21.00 -1.19 -5.37
N SER A 131 20.51 0.03 -5.15
CA SER A 131 21.32 1.14 -4.63
C SER A 131 21.88 0.82 -3.24
N ALA A 132 21.07 0.22 -2.36
CA ALA A 132 21.47 -0.13 -1.00
C ALA A 132 22.46 -1.32 -0.94
N ALA A 133 22.51 -2.17 -1.98
CA ALA A 133 23.47 -3.28 -2.05
C ALA A 133 24.85 -2.86 -2.59
N THR A 134 24.94 -1.69 -3.22
CA THR A 134 26.18 -1.15 -3.80
C THR A 134 26.90 -0.12 -2.91
N GLY A 135 26.27 0.33 -1.83
CA GLY A 135 26.86 1.21 -0.82
C GLY A 135 27.25 0.43 0.43
#